data_AF-A0A6P0Z4H5-F1
#
_entry.id   AF-A0A6P0Z4H5-F1
#
_cell.length_a   1.000
_cell.length_b   1.000
_cell.length_c   1.000
_cell.angle_alpha   90.00
_cell.angle_beta   90.00
_cell.angle_gamma   90.00
#
_symmetry.space_group_name_H-M   'P 1'
#
loop_
_entity.id
_entity.type
_entity.pdbx_description
1 polymer ?
#
loop_
_entity_poly.entity_id
_entity_poly.type
_entity_poly.pdbx_seq_one_letter_code
_entity_poly.pdbx_strand_id
1 'polypeptide(L)' 'MTHFFQFEADFVNSLRCIPMQVRFKLDTCGIKLKLIQWHNFNQQERQALVEMPCTTPAEIQAYREQPAE' A
#
# COMPACT_ATOMS: atom_id res chain seq x y z
N MET A 1 -9.80 -2.61 -10.94
CA MET A 1 -10.54 -1.80 -9.95
C MET A 1 -9.95 -2.09 -8.58
N THR A 2 -9.36 -1.08 -7.95
CA THR A 2 -8.95 -1.12 -6.55
C THR A 2 -10.21 -1.10 -5.68
N HIS A 3 -10.50 -2.22 -5.03
CA HIS A 3 -11.68 -2.35 -4.18
C HIS A 3 -11.32 -1.85 -2.78
N PHE A 4 -11.72 -0.63 -2.48
CA PHE A 4 -11.67 -0.11 -1.12
C PHE A 4 -12.95 -0.49 -0.38
N PHE A 5 -12.82 -0.76 0.93
CA PHE A 5 -14.02 -1.02 1.72
C PHE A 5 -14.80 0.28 1.91
N GLN A 6 -16.12 0.18 2.01
CA GLN A 6 -16.99 1.35 2.09
C GLN A 6 -16.77 2.18 3.36
N PHE A 7 -16.31 1.54 4.44
CA PHE A 7 -15.90 2.24 5.66
C PHE A 7 -14.60 3.06 5.47
N GLU A 8 -13.82 2.78 4.43
CA GLU A 8 -12.58 3.50 4.13
C GLU A 8 -12.80 4.70 3.21
N ALA A 9 -14.01 4.91 2.68
CA ALA A 9 -14.32 5.96 1.71
C ALA A 9 -13.92 7.37 2.20
N ASP A 10 -14.10 7.66 3.49
CA ASP A 10 -13.74 8.96 4.09
C ASP A 10 -12.23 9.22 4.15
N PHE A 11 -11.39 8.18 4.16
CA PHE A 11 -9.92 8.32 4.34
C PHE A 11 -9.09 7.80 3.17
N VAL A 12 -9.68 7.07 2.22
CA VAL A 12 -9.03 6.61 0.99
C VAL A 12 -8.70 7.76 0.06
N ASN A 13 -9.56 8.79 -0.03
CA ASN A 13 -9.28 9.97 -0.85
C ASN A 13 -8.01 10.73 -0.42
N SER A 14 -7.67 10.68 0.87
CA SER A 14 -6.47 11.31 1.42
C SER A 14 -5.33 10.33 1.69
N LEU A 15 -5.56 9.02 1.50
CA LEU A 15 -4.65 7.93 1.88
C LEU A 15 -4.01 8.17 3.26
N ARG A 16 -4.77 8.73 4.20
CA ARG A 16 -4.23 9.21 5.48
C ARG A 16 -3.86 8.03 6.38
N CYS A 17 -4.61 6.94 6.27
CA CYS A 17 -4.33 5.67 6.91
C CYS A 17 -3.93 4.64 5.85
N ILE A 18 -3.21 3.58 6.26
CA ILE A 18 -2.88 2.46 5.37
C ILE A 18 -4.18 1.70 5.06
N PRO A 19 -4.65 1.65 3.80
CA PRO A 19 -5.86 0.91 3.43
C PRO A 19 -5.69 -0.58 3.70
N MET A 20 -6.81 -1.27 3.96
CA MET A 20 -6.80 -2.72 4.20
C MET A 20 -6.20 -3.50 3.02
N GLN A 21 -6.45 -3.07 1.78
CA GLN A 21 -5.80 -3.66 0.61
C GLN A 21 -4.28 -3.57 0.72
N VAL A 22 -3.72 -2.40 1.05
CA VAL A 22 -2.26 -2.22 1.18
C VAL A 22 -1.70 -3.05 2.33
N ARG A 23 -2.41 -3.12 3.47
CA ARG A 23 -2.01 -4.01 4.58
C ARG A 23 -1.92 -5.46 4.12
N PHE A 24 -2.94 -5.95 3.43
CA PHE A 24 -2.93 -7.31 2.88
C PHE A 24 -1.73 -7.55 1.94
N LYS A 25 -1.41 -6.58 1.07
CA LYS A 25 -0.21 -6.66 0.21
C LYS A 25 1.07 -6.68 1.03
N LEU A 26 1.20 -5.80 2.02
CA LEU A 26 2.36 -5.74 2.91
C LEU A 26 2.55 -7.05 3.67
N ASP A 27 1.48 -7.64 4.21
CA ASP A 27 1.51 -8.93 4.89
C ASP A 27 1.91 -10.07 3.92
N THR A 28 1.32 -10.09 2.71
CA THR A 28 1.66 -11.07 1.65
C THR A 28 3.13 -10.96 1.24
N CYS A 29 3.61 -9.73 1.11
CA CYS A 29 4.99 -9.43 0.79
C CYS A 29 5.90 -9.50 2.02
N GLY A 30 5.42 -9.75 3.24
CA GLY A 30 6.26 -9.78 4.45
C GLY A 30 6.99 -8.46 4.75
N ILE A 31 6.40 -7.31 4.38
CA ILE A 31 6.97 -5.98 4.58
C ILE A 31 6.36 -5.36 5.84
N LYS A 32 7.22 -4.97 6.78
CA LYS A 32 6.80 -4.31 8.01
C LYS A 32 6.81 -2.78 7.84
N LEU A 33 5.71 -2.22 7.39
CA LEU A 33 5.53 -0.76 7.28
C LEU A 33 4.79 -0.20 8.50
N LYS A 34 5.39 0.76 9.21
CA LYS A 34 4.72 1.47 10.31
C LYS A 34 3.89 2.64 9.78
N LEU A 35 2.82 3.00 10.49
CA LEU A 35 1.97 4.14 10.15
C LEU A 35 2.76 5.46 10.03
N ILE A 36 3.78 5.67 10.87
CA ILE A 36 4.66 6.85 10.82
C ILE A 36 5.41 6.90 9.48
N GLN A 37 5.91 5.77 8.97
CA GLN A 37 6.58 5.71 7.67
C GLN A 37 5.61 5.95 6.52
N TRP A 38 4.40 5.41 6.62
CA TRP A 38 3.32 5.69 5.67
C TRP A 38 2.98 7.19 5.60
N HIS A 39 2.95 7.87 6.75
CA HIS A 39 2.74 9.32 6.80
C HIS A 39 3.89 10.12 6.16
N ASN A 40 5.11 9.60 6.15
CA ASN A 40 6.23 10.23 5.47
C ASN A 40 6.15 10.08 3.94
N PHE A 41 5.45 9.07 3.43
CA PHE A 41 5.21 8.95 2.00
C PHE A 41 4.30 10.06 1.49
N ASN A 42 4.62 10.57 0.31
CA ASN A 42 3.78 11.48 -0.44
C ASN A 42 2.59 10.72 -1.06
N GLN A 43 1.63 11.46 -1.61
CA GLN A 43 0.41 10.86 -2.14
C GLN A 43 0.68 9.93 -3.34
N GLN A 44 1.69 10.22 -4.16
CA GLN A 44 2.05 9.39 -5.31
C GLN A 44 2.66 8.05 -4.87
N GLU A 45 3.55 8.05 -3.88
CA GLU A 45 4.13 6.83 -3.30
C GLU A 45 3.05 5.94 -2.67
N ARG A 46 2.12 6.55 -1.93
CA ARG A 46 0.98 5.82 -1.35
C ARG A 46 0.09 5.22 -2.43
N GLN A 47 -0.17 5.98 -3.51
CA GLN A 47 -0.97 5.49 -4.64
C GLN A 47 -0.26 4.34 -5.38
N ALA A 48 1.06 4.43 -5.58
CA ALA A 48 1.85 3.37 -6.20
C ALA A 48 1.73 2.06 -5.43
N LEU A 49 1.86 2.09 -4.10
CA LEU A 49 1.67 0.91 -3.24
C LEU A 49 0.24 0.33 -3.34
N VAL A 50 -0.76 1.17 -3.52
CA VAL A 50 -2.15 0.75 -3.72
C VAL A 50 -2.37 0.07 -5.07
N GLU A 51 -1.76 0.59 -6.13
CA GLU A 51 -1.94 0.11 -7.51
C GLU A 51 -1.08 -1.11 -7.83
N MET A 52 0.10 -1.24 -7.21
CA MET A 52 1.07 -2.27 -7.54
C MET A 52 0.55 -3.68 -7.20
N PRO A 53 0.51 -4.62 -8.17
CA PRO A 53 0.05 -5.98 -7.91
C PRO A 53 1.02 -6.75 -6.99
N CYS A 54 0.52 -7.77 -6.30
CA CYS A 54 1.31 -8.65 -5.43
C CYS A 54 0.83 -10.11 -5.51
N THR A 55 0.31 -10.51 -6.67
CA THR A 55 -0.32 -11.80 -6.89
C THR A 55 0.66 -12.88 -7.31
N THR A 56 1.76 -12.52 -7.97
CA THR A 56 2.82 -13.44 -8.37
C THR A 56 4.07 -13.27 -7.52
N PRO A 57 4.92 -14.31 -7.40
CA PRO A 57 6.19 -14.21 -6.70
C PRO A 57 7.10 -13.08 -7.24
N ALA A 58 7.08 -12.84 -8.55
CA ALA A 58 7.84 -11.76 -9.19
C ALA A 58 7.31 -10.38 -8.78
N GLU A 59 5.99 -10.20 -8.73
CA GLU A 59 5.34 -8.97 -8.27
C GLU A 59 5.62 -8.71 -6.78
N ILE A 60 5.57 -9.75 -5.95
CA ILE A 60 5.90 -9.65 -4.53
C ILE A 60 7.35 -9.17 -4.34
N GLN A 61 8.28 -9.72 -5.12
CA GLN A 61 9.68 -9.30 -5.07
C GLN A 61 9.84 -7.84 -5.52
N ALA A 62 9.21 -7.45 -6.62
CA ALA A 62 9.22 -6.06 -7.08
C ALA A 62 8.62 -5.09 -6.05
N TYR A 63 7.56 -5.51 -5.35
CA TYR A 63 6.93 -4.71 -4.29
C TYR A 63 7.86 -4.53 -3.08
N ARG A 64 8.70 -5.52 -2.76
CA ARG A 64 9.72 -5.41 -1.68
C ARG A 64 10.87 -4.47 -2.03
N GLU A 65 11.25 -4.43 -3.29
CA GLU A 65 12.36 -3.61 -3.80
C GLU A 65 11.96 -2.16 -4.06
N GLN A 66 10.71 -1.79 -3.75
CA GLN A 66 10.22 -0.42 -3.70
C GLN A 66 10.24 0.17 -2.27
N PRO A 67 11.40 0.38 -1.61
CA PRO A 67 11.50 1.43 -0.61
C PRO A 67 12.07 2.68 -1.27
N ALA A 68 11.24 3.73 -1.30
CA ALA A 68 11.57 5.15 -1.46
C ALA A 68 13.02 5.49 -1.82
N GLU A 69 13.21 5.99 -3.04
CA GLU A 69 14.32 6.91 -3.34
C GLU A 69 13.93 8.33 -2.92
#